data_AF-A0A089I530-F1
#
_entry.id   AF-A0A089I530-F1
#
_cell.length_a   1.000
_cell.length_b   1.000
_cell.length_c   1.000
_cell.angle_alpha   90.00
_cell.angle_beta   90.00
_cell.angle_gamma   90.00
#
_symmetry.space_group_name_H-M   'P 1'
#
loop_
_entity.id
_entity.type
_entity.pdbx_description
1 polymer ?
#
loop_
_entity_poly.entity_id
_entity_poly.type
_entity_poly.pdbx_seq_one_letter_code
_entity_poly.pdbx_strand_id
1 'polypeptide(L)'
;MDIEKIKQIINSGEMYDDAGDDVAAVRSLALTMCREYNQKVNTNEGYDMSILKELFSDVGENVYIESNFRCEFGFNISMGHDVYINHDMIILDCNEVKIGNDVFIGPRVGLYAANHAEDPFERADKGVYSKPITIGDRVWLGGDVKVTQGVTIGENSIVGAGSVVTKDIPPNVIAAGNPCKVIRPIKFSDRPWRR
;
A
#
# COMPACT_ATOMS: atom_id res chain seq x y z
N MET A 1 18.26 16.56 6.47
CA MET A 1 17.03 15.81 6.21
C MET A 1 16.66 15.07 7.47
N ASP A 2 15.57 15.48 8.12
CA ASP A 2 15.12 14.89 9.39
C ASP A 2 13.90 14.00 9.11
N ILE A 3 14.16 12.71 8.83
CA ILE A 3 13.11 11.74 8.50
C ILE A 3 12.12 11.59 9.67
N GLU A 4 12.61 11.63 10.90
CA GLU A 4 11.77 11.43 12.09
C GLU A 4 10.79 12.59 12.27
N LYS A 5 11.25 13.83 12.06
CA LYS A 5 10.36 15.00 12.02
C LYS A 5 9.30 14.88 10.93
N ILE A 6 9.68 14.47 9.71
CA ILE A 6 8.72 14.29 8.61
C ILE A 6 7.70 13.20 8.96
N LYS A 7 8.16 12.06 9.49
CA LYS A 7 7.31 10.96 9.93
C LYS A 7 6.28 11.42 10.97
N GLN A 8 6.69 12.22 11.96
CA GLN A 8 5.78 12.79 12.96
C GLN A 8 4.70 13.69 12.35
N ILE A 9 5.08 14.55 11.39
CA ILE A 9 4.15 15.46 10.72
C ILE A 9 3.13 14.65 9.90
N ILE A 10 3.60 13.80 8.99
CA ILE A 10 2.70 13.12 8.04
C ILE A 10 1.84 12.07 8.73
N ASN A 11 2.33 11.43 9.80
CA ASN A 11 1.55 10.40 10.53
C ASN A 11 0.59 10.99 11.55
N SER A 12 0.63 12.31 11.82
CA SER A 12 -0.26 12.96 12.78
C SER A 12 -1.74 12.88 12.40
N GLY A 13 -2.03 12.76 11.09
CA GLY A 13 -3.38 12.85 10.53
C GLY A 13 -3.94 14.28 10.44
N GLU A 14 -3.20 15.27 10.95
CA GLU A 14 -3.50 16.68 10.78
C GLU A 14 -3.07 17.17 9.38
N MET A 15 -3.58 18.34 9.00
CA MET A 15 -3.21 18.96 7.72
C MET A 15 -1.73 19.38 7.73
N TYR A 16 -1.01 19.09 6.65
CA TYR A 16 0.38 19.53 6.44
C TYR A 16 0.63 20.00 5.00
N ASP A 17 1.71 20.76 4.80
CA ASP A 17 2.20 21.17 3.47
C ASP A 17 3.02 20.03 2.84
N ASP A 18 2.46 19.39 1.83
CA ASP A 18 3.06 18.27 1.12
C ASP A 18 4.20 18.64 0.15
N ALA A 19 4.33 19.94 -0.15
CA ALA A 19 5.33 20.49 -1.06
C ALA A 19 6.57 21.06 -0.35
N GLY A 20 6.62 21.00 0.98
CA GLY A 20 7.77 21.48 1.74
C GLY A 20 9.09 20.80 1.32
N ASP A 21 10.18 21.57 1.26
CA ASP A 21 11.47 21.10 0.74
C ASP A 21 12.00 19.84 1.47
N ASP A 22 11.81 19.78 2.80
CA ASP A 22 12.20 18.61 3.60
C ASP A 22 11.38 17.36 3.21
N VAL A 23 10.06 17.51 2.98
CA VAL A 23 9.17 16.42 2.55
C VAL A 23 9.59 15.92 1.17
N ALA A 24 9.84 16.85 0.24
CA ALA A 24 10.26 16.54 -1.13
C ALA A 24 11.62 15.82 -1.18
N ALA A 25 12.57 16.22 -0.32
CA ALA A 25 13.88 15.57 -0.21
C ALA A 25 13.75 14.11 0.24
N VAL A 26 12.93 13.84 1.26
CA VAL A 26 12.70 12.48 1.76
C VAL A 26 11.98 11.62 0.71
N ARG A 27 10.95 12.16 0.05
CA ARG A 27 10.27 11.49 -1.08
C ARG A 27 11.23 11.12 -2.21
N SER A 28 12.19 12.00 -2.52
CA SER A 28 13.18 11.78 -3.57
C SER A 28 14.12 10.60 -3.27
N LEU A 29 14.42 10.35 -1.99
CA LEU A 29 15.18 9.18 -1.55
C LEU A 29 14.42 7.89 -1.86
N ALA A 30 13.16 7.79 -1.43
CA ALA A 30 12.31 6.63 -1.66
C ALA A 30 12.17 6.31 -3.16
N LEU A 31 11.90 7.33 -3.99
CA LEU A 31 11.82 7.18 -5.44
C LEU A 31 13.13 6.67 -6.06
N THR A 32 14.29 7.05 -5.50
CA THR A 32 15.58 6.56 -5.98
C THR A 32 15.76 5.07 -5.68
N MET A 33 15.44 4.66 -4.46
CA MET A 33 15.50 3.24 -4.06
C MET A 33 14.50 2.38 -4.86
N CYS A 34 13.28 2.88 -5.11
CA CYS A 34 12.34 2.19 -5.98
C CYS A 34 12.90 1.99 -7.40
N ARG A 35 13.58 3.00 -7.97
CA ARG A 35 14.20 2.86 -9.31
C ARG A 35 15.30 1.80 -9.31
N GLU A 36 16.15 1.78 -8.29
CA GLU A 36 17.20 0.77 -8.15
C GLU A 36 16.61 -0.65 -8.02
N TYR A 37 15.65 -0.82 -7.12
CA TYR A 37 14.96 -2.10 -6.95
C TYR A 37 14.32 -2.58 -8.25
N ASN A 38 13.56 -1.70 -8.93
CA ASN A 38 12.92 -2.02 -10.19
C ASN A 38 13.94 -2.39 -11.28
N GLN A 39 15.10 -1.75 -11.32
CA GLN A 39 16.14 -2.09 -12.29
C GLN A 39 16.61 -3.53 -12.10
N LYS A 40 16.88 -3.96 -10.86
CA LYS A 40 17.32 -5.33 -10.56
C LYS A 40 16.26 -6.38 -10.95
N VAL A 41 14.99 -6.12 -10.64
CA VAL A 41 13.90 -7.02 -11.04
C VAL A 41 13.78 -7.08 -12.57
N ASN A 42 13.83 -5.93 -13.26
CA ASN A 42 13.72 -5.85 -14.72
C ASN A 42 14.89 -6.52 -15.46
N THR A 43 16.09 -6.57 -14.88
CA THR A 43 17.26 -7.22 -15.47
C THR A 43 17.41 -8.69 -15.08
N ASN A 44 16.41 -9.26 -14.39
CA ASN A 44 16.45 -10.62 -13.82
C ASN A 44 17.62 -10.85 -12.84
N GLU A 45 18.13 -9.79 -12.21
CA GLU A 45 19.10 -9.90 -11.11
C GLU A 45 18.44 -10.37 -9.80
N GLY A 46 17.11 -10.33 -9.73
CA GLY A 46 16.30 -10.91 -8.68
C GLY A 46 15.61 -9.88 -7.78
N TYR A 47 14.95 -10.39 -6.74
CA TYR A 47 14.26 -9.59 -5.73
C TYR A 47 15.23 -9.25 -4.60
N ASP A 48 15.76 -8.02 -4.61
CA ASP A 48 16.75 -7.59 -3.63
C ASP A 48 16.11 -7.13 -2.31
N MET A 49 16.09 -8.04 -1.35
CA MET A 49 15.53 -7.80 -0.02
C MET A 49 16.29 -6.75 0.79
N SER A 50 17.57 -6.47 0.51
CA SER A 50 18.29 -5.45 1.29
C SER A 50 17.75 -4.05 0.99
N ILE A 51 17.38 -3.77 -0.26
CA ILE A 51 16.76 -2.49 -0.64
C ILE A 51 15.41 -2.33 0.06
N LEU A 52 14.58 -3.38 0.09
CA LEU A 52 13.28 -3.33 0.76
C LEU A 52 13.42 -3.16 2.28
N LYS A 53 14.40 -3.81 2.91
CA LYS A 53 14.69 -3.67 4.35
C LYS A 53 15.22 -2.30 4.74
N GLU A 54 15.91 -1.62 3.83
CA GLU A 54 16.35 -0.23 4.04
C GLU A 54 15.22 0.77 3.80
N LEU A 55 14.35 0.48 2.82
CA LEU A 55 13.26 1.37 2.42
C LEU A 55 12.05 1.30 3.35
N PHE A 56 11.65 0.12 3.79
CA PHE A 56 10.43 -0.11 4.58
C PHE A 56 10.67 -0.07 6.08
N SER A 57 9.61 0.20 6.85
CA SER A 57 9.68 0.10 8.31
C SER A 57 9.92 -1.32 8.78
N ASP A 58 9.30 -2.29 8.09
CA ASP A 58 9.43 -3.71 8.37
C ASP A 58 9.07 -4.53 7.12
N VAL A 59 9.76 -5.66 6.93
CA VAL A 59 9.48 -6.59 5.83
C VAL A 59 9.83 -8.01 6.25
N GLY A 60 8.83 -8.89 6.13
CA GLY A 60 8.96 -10.31 6.45
C GLY A 60 9.80 -11.10 5.44
N GLU A 61 9.61 -12.41 5.51
CA GLU A 61 10.30 -13.39 4.65
C GLU A 61 9.45 -13.71 3.42
N ASN A 62 10.08 -14.19 2.35
CA ASN A 62 9.40 -14.61 1.10
C ASN A 62 8.49 -13.53 0.50
N VAL A 63 8.99 -12.28 0.46
CA VAL A 63 8.30 -11.16 -0.18
C VAL A 63 8.79 -11.01 -1.62
N TYR A 64 7.85 -10.90 -2.54
CA TYR A 64 8.12 -10.74 -3.97
C TYR A 64 7.32 -9.55 -4.50
N ILE A 65 8.02 -8.50 -4.92
CA ILE A 65 7.40 -7.33 -5.53
C ILE A 65 7.91 -7.23 -6.96
N GLU A 66 7.02 -7.45 -7.92
CA GLU A 66 7.30 -7.32 -9.33
C GLU A 66 7.64 -5.88 -9.72
N SER A 67 8.23 -5.73 -10.92
CA SER A 67 8.77 -4.45 -11.35
C SER A 67 7.73 -3.32 -11.54
N ASN A 68 8.26 -2.10 -11.63
CA ASN A 68 7.53 -0.83 -11.63
C ASN A 68 6.81 -0.49 -10.32
N PHE A 69 7.31 -1.05 -9.20
CA PHE A 69 6.88 -0.67 -7.86
C PHE A 69 7.27 0.77 -7.54
N ARG A 70 6.33 1.52 -6.94
CA ARG A 70 6.58 2.88 -6.43
C ARG A 70 5.95 3.05 -5.07
N CYS A 71 6.69 3.65 -4.14
CA CYS A 71 6.16 4.23 -2.92
C CYS A 71 6.52 5.71 -2.79
N GLU A 72 5.86 6.39 -1.87
CA GLU A 72 6.08 7.82 -1.65
C GLU A 72 7.22 8.07 -0.66
N PHE A 73 7.26 7.32 0.44
CA PHE A 73 8.25 7.48 1.50
C PHE A 73 8.97 6.17 1.87
N GLY A 74 8.31 5.03 1.72
CA GLY A 74 8.83 3.71 2.07
C GLY A 74 8.74 3.41 3.57
N PHE A 75 9.24 4.31 4.42
CA PHE A 75 9.39 4.07 5.87
C PHE A 75 8.06 3.95 6.64
N ASN A 76 6.91 4.14 5.98
CA ASN A 76 5.58 3.93 6.54
C ASN A 76 4.95 2.60 6.10
N ILE A 77 5.65 1.83 5.26
CA ILE A 77 5.20 0.52 4.80
C ILE A 77 5.74 -0.54 5.76
N SER A 78 4.85 -1.43 6.19
CA SER A 78 5.22 -2.67 6.86
C SER A 78 4.54 -3.85 6.19
N MET A 79 5.29 -4.91 5.94
CA MET A 79 4.80 -6.08 5.20
C MET A 79 5.15 -7.37 5.94
N GLY A 80 4.17 -8.26 6.09
CA GLY A 80 4.35 -9.58 6.69
C GLY A 80 5.16 -10.56 5.82
N HIS A 81 4.95 -11.84 6.05
CA HIS A 81 5.61 -12.94 5.35
C HIS A 81 4.76 -13.46 4.18
N ASP A 82 5.41 -14.08 3.20
CA ASP A 82 4.75 -14.77 2.07
C ASP A 82 3.81 -13.84 1.28
N VAL A 83 4.30 -12.64 0.96
CA VAL A 83 3.55 -11.63 0.20
C VAL A 83 3.99 -11.60 -1.25
N TYR A 84 3.02 -11.64 -2.16
CA TYR A 84 3.25 -11.48 -3.60
C TYR A 84 2.52 -10.24 -4.12
N ILE A 85 3.27 -9.33 -4.74
CA ILE A 85 2.77 -8.11 -5.37
C ILE A 85 3.15 -8.13 -6.85
N ASN A 86 2.13 -8.07 -7.72
CA ASN A 86 2.31 -8.06 -9.16
C ASN A 86 2.64 -6.64 -9.70
N HIS A 87 2.94 -6.55 -10.99
CA HIS A 87 3.51 -5.37 -11.65
C HIS A 87 2.74 -4.06 -11.41
N ASP A 88 3.47 -2.95 -11.49
CA ASP A 88 2.94 -1.58 -11.48
C ASP A 88 2.21 -1.19 -10.18
N MET A 89 2.63 -1.74 -9.04
CA MET A 89 2.10 -1.38 -7.73
C MET A 89 2.46 0.06 -7.34
N ILE A 90 1.50 0.80 -6.77
CA ILE A 90 1.70 2.15 -6.24
C ILE A 90 1.20 2.21 -4.79
N ILE A 91 2.07 2.63 -3.86
CA ILE A 91 1.71 2.88 -2.46
C ILE A 91 2.03 4.34 -2.11
N LEU A 92 1.01 5.16 -1.91
CA LEU A 92 1.20 6.52 -1.37
C LEU A 92 1.13 6.45 0.15
N ASP A 93 2.26 6.15 0.79
CA ASP A 93 2.40 5.92 2.23
C ASP A 93 2.60 7.20 3.06
N CYS A 94 1.81 8.25 2.79
CA CYS A 94 1.77 9.46 3.63
C CYS A 94 1.24 9.23 5.06
N ASN A 95 0.77 8.01 5.34
CA ASN A 95 0.55 7.47 6.66
C ASN A 95 0.94 5.99 6.63
N GLU A 96 0.83 5.32 7.76
CA GLU A 96 1.15 3.90 7.88
C GLU A 96 0.32 3.03 6.90
N VAL A 97 1.01 2.14 6.17
CA VAL A 97 0.39 1.14 5.31
C VAL A 97 0.86 -0.24 5.76
N LYS A 98 -0.04 -0.98 6.40
CA LYS A 98 0.21 -2.32 6.91
C LYS A 98 -0.32 -3.38 5.96
N ILE A 99 0.52 -4.33 5.57
CA ILE A 99 0.16 -5.52 4.80
C ILE A 99 0.50 -6.75 5.62
N GLY A 100 -0.49 -7.60 5.88
CA GLY A 100 -0.36 -8.83 6.66
C GLY A 100 0.39 -9.95 5.94
N ASN A 101 0.20 -11.17 6.42
CA ASN A 101 0.84 -12.38 5.91
C ASN A 101 0.04 -13.08 4.81
N ASP A 102 0.69 -13.86 3.96
CA ASP A 102 0.05 -14.66 2.90
C ASP A 102 -0.81 -13.81 1.94
N VAL A 103 -0.41 -12.56 1.70
CA VAL A 103 -1.20 -11.59 0.90
C VAL A 103 -0.83 -11.68 -0.57
N PHE A 104 -1.85 -11.68 -1.44
CA PHE A 104 -1.68 -11.61 -2.90
C PHE A 104 -2.26 -10.30 -3.44
N ILE A 105 -1.47 -9.56 -4.20
CA ILE A 105 -1.86 -8.29 -4.80
C ILE A 105 -1.68 -8.37 -6.31
N GLY A 106 -2.78 -8.20 -7.04
CA GLY A 106 -2.79 -8.17 -8.50
C GLY A 106 -2.10 -6.93 -9.09
N PRO A 107 -1.93 -6.86 -10.42
CA PRO A 107 -1.18 -5.78 -11.05
C PRO A 107 -1.94 -4.45 -10.98
N ARG A 108 -1.21 -3.33 -10.99
CA ARG A 108 -1.76 -1.96 -10.98
C ARG A 108 -2.64 -1.62 -9.78
N VAL A 109 -2.44 -2.31 -8.67
CA VAL A 109 -3.11 -1.96 -7.41
C VAL A 109 -2.53 -0.67 -6.84
N GLY A 110 -3.39 0.14 -6.22
CA GLY A 110 -3.05 1.39 -5.57
C GLY A 110 -3.52 1.43 -4.13
N LEU A 111 -2.60 1.69 -3.18
CA LEU A 111 -2.93 1.99 -1.77
C LEU A 111 -2.64 3.46 -1.52
N TYR A 112 -3.65 4.26 -1.21
CA TYR A 112 -3.54 5.72 -1.16
C TYR A 112 -3.87 6.23 0.23
N ALA A 113 -2.86 6.34 1.10
CA ALA A 113 -3.03 6.78 2.49
C ALA A 113 -3.19 8.30 2.64
N ALA A 114 -3.03 9.06 1.55
CA ALA A 114 -3.21 10.52 1.51
C ALA A 114 -4.56 10.95 0.92
N ASN A 115 -4.99 12.15 1.29
CA ASN A 115 -6.00 12.92 0.57
C ASN A 115 -5.73 14.42 0.69
N HIS A 116 -6.25 15.20 -0.25
CA HIS A 116 -6.13 16.65 -0.22
C HIS A 116 -7.24 17.28 0.60
N ALA A 117 -6.98 18.49 1.11
CA ALA A 117 -7.98 19.33 1.74
C ALA A 117 -9.26 19.44 0.89
N GLU A 118 -10.41 19.44 1.56
CA GLU A 118 -11.71 19.61 0.90
C GLU A 118 -11.85 21.04 0.37
N ASP A 119 -11.46 22.03 1.17
CA ASP A 119 -11.41 23.43 0.77
C ASP A 119 -10.43 23.61 -0.41
N PRO A 120 -10.89 24.16 -1.56
CA PRO A 120 -10.03 24.37 -2.72
C PRO A 120 -8.87 25.35 -2.48
N PHE A 121 -8.99 26.31 -1.56
CA PHE A 121 -7.93 27.26 -1.23
C PHE A 121 -6.85 26.61 -0.36
N GLU A 122 -7.24 25.85 0.66
CA GLU A 122 -6.30 25.04 1.45
C GLU A 122 -5.59 24.00 0.58
N ARG A 123 -6.32 23.36 -0.36
CA ARG A 123 -5.73 22.42 -1.32
C ARG A 123 -4.76 23.11 -2.28
N ALA A 124 -5.07 24.32 -2.74
CA ALA A 124 -4.15 25.11 -3.57
C ALA A 124 -2.88 25.47 -2.80
N ASP A 125 -3.01 25.71 -1.50
CA ASP A 125 -1.94 25.91 -0.53
C ASP A 125 -1.33 24.59 0.00
N LYS A 126 -1.47 23.51 -0.78
CA LYS A 126 -0.79 22.21 -0.58
C LYS A 126 -1.25 21.42 0.64
N GLY A 127 -2.40 21.78 1.23
CA GLY A 127 -3.00 21.03 2.32
C GLY A 127 -3.28 19.57 1.95
N VAL A 128 -2.60 18.67 2.65
CA VAL A 128 -2.79 17.22 2.63
C VAL A 128 -3.01 16.72 4.05
N TYR A 129 -3.85 15.71 4.19
CA TYR A 129 -3.97 14.92 5.41
C TYR A 129 -3.96 13.44 5.02
N SER A 130 -3.70 12.57 6.00
CA SER A 130 -3.49 11.17 5.73
C SER A 130 -4.10 10.30 6.83
N LYS A 131 -4.48 9.07 6.47
CA LYS A 131 -4.99 8.06 7.41
C LYS A 131 -4.43 6.69 7.06
N PRO A 132 -4.14 5.85 8.06
CA PRO A 132 -3.49 4.57 7.83
C PRO A 132 -4.36 3.62 6.99
N ILE A 133 -3.73 2.73 6.24
CA ILE A 133 -4.39 1.62 5.53
C ILE A 133 -3.92 0.31 6.14
N THR A 134 -4.83 -0.63 6.35
CA THR A 134 -4.50 -1.98 6.84
C THR A 134 -5.07 -3.04 5.92
N ILE A 135 -4.22 -3.93 5.43
CA ILE A 135 -4.56 -5.13 4.67
C ILE A 135 -4.29 -6.34 5.56
N GLY A 136 -5.35 -7.06 5.94
CA GLY A 136 -5.23 -8.23 6.81
C GLY A 136 -4.59 -9.44 6.14
N ASP A 137 -4.33 -10.48 6.93
CA ASP A 137 -3.73 -11.72 6.47
C ASP A 137 -4.59 -12.45 5.42
N ARG A 138 -3.96 -13.17 4.49
CA ARG A 138 -4.60 -14.01 3.47
C ARG A 138 -5.59 -13.24 2.59
N VAL A 139 -5.44 -11.92 2.49
CA VAL A 139 -6.23 -11.08 1.59
C VAL A 139 -5.73 -11.25 0.17
N TRP A 140 -6.68 -11.28 -0.78
CA TRP A 140 -6.37 -11.17 -2.19
C TRP A 140 -7.01 -9.91 -2.79
N LEU A 141 -6.16 -9.02 -3.32
CA LEU A 141 -6.59 -7.88 -4.11
C LEU A 141 -6.46 -8.21 -5.59
N GLY A 142 -7.58 -8.16 -6.32
CA GLY A 142 -7.58 -8.29 -7.77
C GLY A 142 -6.82 -7.15 -8.46
N GLY A 143 -6.50 -7.33 -9.74
CA GLY A 143 -5.81 -6.30 -10.52
C GLY A 143 -6.60 -4.98 -10.56
N ASP A 144 -5.87 -3.87 -10.59
CA ASP A 144 -6.40 -2.51 -10.71
C ASP A 144 -7.29 -2.04 -9.53
N VAL A 145 -7.27 -2.73 -8.39
CA VAL A 145 -7.95 -2.27 -7.16
C VAL A 145 -7.32 -1.00 -6.61
N LYS A 146 -8.15 -0.09 -6.09
CA LYS A 146 -7.75 1.16 -5.41
C LYS A 146 -8.29 1.18 -3.99
N VAL A 147 -7.43 1.39 -3.00
CA VAL A 147 -7.81 1.49 -1.58
C VAL A 147 -7.54 2.91 -1.10
N THR A 148 -8.56 3.58 -0.60
CA THR A 148 -8.42 4.95 -0.08
C THR A 148 -7.97 4.96 1.37
N GLN A 149 -7.43 6.10 1.81
CA GLN A 149 -6.95 6.31 3.16
C GLN A 149 -7.95 5.91 4.25
N GLY A 150 -7.46 5.41 5.38
CA GLY A 150 -8.28 5.04 6.53
C GLY A 150 -9.02 3.71 6.40
N VAL A 151 -8.84 2.97 5.31
CA VAL A 151 -9.52 1.70 5.06
C VAL A 151 -8.77 0.53 5.69
N THR A 152 -9.53 -0.34 6.37
CA THR A 152 -9.10 -1.68 6.78
C THR A 152 -9.79 -2.75 5.93
N ILE A 153 -9.01 -3.65 5.34
CA ILE A 153 -9.51 -4.86 4.67
C ILE A 153 -9.23 -6.05 5.59
N GLY A 154 -10.30 -6.65 6.12
CA GLY A 154 -10.23 -7.77 7.04
C GLY A 154 -9.64 -9.02 6.39
N GLU A 155 -9.06 -9.88 7.24
CA GLU A 155 -8.40 -11.11 6.83
C GLU A 155 -9.26 -12.04 5.97
N ASN A 156 -8.57 -12.89 5.19
CA ASN A 156 -9.13 -13.86 4.25
C ASN A 156 -9.93 -13.25 3.08
N SER A 157 -10.24 -11.96 3.11
CA SER A 157 -11.17 -11.35 2.15
C SER A 157 -10.59 -11.22 0.74
N ILE A 158 -11.48 -11.27 -0.24
CA ILE A 158 -11.17 -11.08 -1.66
C ILE A 158 -11.79 -9.78 -2.13
N VAL A 159 -10.98 -8.91 -2.73
CA VAL A 159 -11.44 -7.71 -3.42
C VAL A 159 -11.31 -7.91 -4.93
N GLY A 160 -12.43 -7.92 -5.64
CA GLY A 160 -12.47 -8.13 -7.09
C GLY A 160 -11.75 -7.03 -7.88
N ALA A 161 -11.24 -7.38 -9.06
CA ALA A 161 -10.50 -6.46 -9.92
C ALA A 161 -11.26 -5.16 -10.24
N GLY A 162 -10.54 -4.05 -10.39
CA GLY A 162 -11.08 -2.72 -10.71
C GLY A 162 -11.92 -2.07 -9.60
N SER A 163 -11.90 -2.62 -8.39
CA SER A 163 -12.70 -2.08 -7.28
C SER A 163 -12.09 -0.82 -6.69
N VAL A 164 -12.96 0.10 -6.23
CA VAL A 164 -12.55 1.30 -5.48
C VAL A 164 -13.07 1.17 -4.05
N VAL A 165 -12.18 0.82 -3.14
CA VAL A 165 -12.47 0.54 -1.72
C VAL A 165 -12.40 1.85 -0.94
N THR A 166 -13.58 2.36 -0.59
CA THR A 166 -13.78 3.65 0.11
C THR A 166 -14.23 3.48 1.56
N LYS A 167 -14.46 2.24 2.00
CA LYS A 167 -14.90 1.86 3.34
C LYS A 167 -14.31 0.51 3.70
N ASP A 168 -14.21 0.25 4.99
CA ASP A 168 -13.72 -1.02 5.51
C ASP A 168 -14.45 -2.23 4.91
N ILE A 169 -13.67 -3.29 4.66
CA ILE A 169 -14.18 -4.57 4.22
C ILE A 169 -14.04 -5.53 5.40
N PRO A 170 -15.13 -6.17 5.87
CA PRO A 170 -15.05 -7.13 6.96
C PRO A 170 -14.19 -8.34 6.56
N PRO A 171 -13.72 -9.15 7.52
CA PRO A 171 -13.02 -10.39 7.20
C PRO A 171 -13.97 -11.42 6.56
N ASN A 172 -13.40 -12.40 5.86
CA ASN A 172 -14.10 -13.57 5.31
C ASN A 172 -15.18 -13.27 4.25
N VAL A 173 -15.01 -12.21 3.45
CA VAL A 173 -15.98 -11.85 2.39
C VAL A 173 -15.33 -11.71 1.02
N ILE A 174 -16.18 -11.79 0.00
CA ILE A 174 -15.85 -11.32 -1.34
C ILE A 174 -16.55 -9.98 -1.53
N ALA A 175 -15.79 -8.96 -1.87
CA ALA A 175 -16.27 -7.63 -2.19
C ALA A 175 -15.80 -7.20 -3.59
N ALA A 176 -16.59 -6.41 -4.30
CA ALA A 176 -16.13 -5.76 -5.52
C ALA A 176 -16.95 -4.50 -5.85
N GLY A 177 -16.48 -3.75 -6.85
CA GLY A 177 -17.21 -2.65 -7.49
C GLY A 177 -16.62 -1.27 -7.22
N ASN A 178 -17.24 -0.25 -7.81
CA ASN A 178 -16.90 1.16 -7.62
C ASN A 178 -18.19 1.96 -7.33
N PRO A 179 -18.46 2.34 -6.06
CA PRO A 179 -17.68 2.01 -4.86
C PRO A 179 -17.78 0.52 -4.52
N CYS A 180 -16.74 -0.04 -3.91
CA CYS A 180 -16.67 -1.45 -3.53
C CYS A 180 -17.73 -1.80 -2.49
N LYS A 181 -18.39 -2.95 -2.67
CA LYS A 181 -19.43 -3.49 -1.77
C LYS A 181 -19.19 -4.96 -1.52
N VAL A 182 -19.53 -5.40 -0.30
CA VAL A 182 -19.61 -6.83 0.02
C VAL A 182 -20.65 -7.49 -0.89
N ILE A 183 -20.25 -8.55 -1.59
CA ILE A 183 -21.12 -9.34 -2.46
C ILE A 183 -21.67 -10.53 -1.67
N ARG A 184 -20.79 -11.26 -0.99
CA ARG A 184 -21.15 -12.46 -0.21
C ARG A 184 -20.01 -12.90 0.72
N PRO A 185 -20.29 -13.75 1.73
CA PRO A 185 -19.26 -14.46 2.46
C PRO A 185 -18.41 -15.40 1.58
N ILE A 186 -17.18 -15.64 2.01
CA ILE A 186 -16.31 -16.69 1.45
C ILE A 186 -16.89 -18.07 1.80
N LYS A 187 -16.74 -19.02 0.87
CA LYS A 187 -17.08 -20.42 1.09
C LYS A 187 -15.78 -21.16 1.41
N PHE A 188 -15.67 -21.65 2.64
CA PHE A 188 -14.57 -22.50 3.04
C PHE A 188 -14.84 -23.93 2.59
N SER A 189 -13.82 -24.59 2.03
CA SER A 189 -13.94 -25.97 1.54
C SER A 189 -13.69 -26.96 2.66
N ASP A 190 -14.59 -27.92 2.86
CA ASP A 190 -14.36 -29.08 3.72
C ASP A 190 -13.34 -30.07 3.13
N ARG A 191 -12.97 -29.88 1.87
CA ARG A 191 -11.94 -30.64 1.14
C ARG A 191 -10.89 -29.67 0.64
N PRO A 192 -9.91 -29.27 1.48
CA PRO A 192 -8.89 -28.32 1.07
C PRO A 192 -8.07 -28.91 -0.09
N TRP A 193 -7.66 -28.04 -1.02
CA TRP A 193 -6.71 -28.42 -2.05
C TRP A 193 -5.41 -28.90 -1.38
N ARG A 194 -4.89 -30.05 -1.83
CA ARG A 194 -3.61 -30.60 -1.38
C ARG A 194 -2.60 -30.42 -2.50
N ARG A 195 -1.48 -29.78 -2.19
CA ARG A 195 -0.29 -29.67 -3.05
C ARG A 195 0.29 -31.04 -3.33
#